data_AF-A0A3L7ZF96-F1
#
_entry.id   AF-A0A3L7ZF96-F1
#
_cell.length_a   1.000
_cell.length_b   1.000
_cell.length_c   1.000
_cell.angle_alpha   90.00
_cell.angle_beta   90.00
_cell.angle_gamma   90.00
#
_symmetry.space_group_name_H-M   'P 1'
#
loop_
_entity.id
_entity.type
_entity.pdbx_description
1 polymer ?
#
loop_
_entity_poly.entity_id
_entity_poly.type
_entity_poly.pdbx_seq_one_letter_code
_entity_poly.pdbx_strand_id
1 'polypeptide(L)'
;MNKGLFLCGLFIALFLAGCGDDEVKIANPVTLYSRPDTIHLGGDLGMDSILVKGFTACEAYDAKWGTLPEVVAREFDMNASYLYFSYEAKVVLLEDSIYDIGIGHFLDEKAGFSEDLSSHSFVISTFGVQKDKKQVLACTYLIYVEKNSDGEKIDRWLPVRPEELQWRYLRIEDFDQLKNIE
;
A
#
# COMPACT_ATOMS: atom_id res chain seq x y z
N MET A 1 -51.44 -30.29 -0.30
CA MET A 1 -50.02 -30.28 -0.71
C MET A 1 -49.68 -28.87 -1.15
N ASN A 2 -48.96 -28.12 -0.32
CA ASN A 2 -48.78 -26.66 -0.43
C ASN A 2 -47.81 -26.30 -1.56
N LYS A 3 -48.33 -25.78 -2.68
CA LYS A 3 -47.53 -25.23 -3.79
C LYS A 3 -46.79 -23.92 -3.43
N GLY A 4 -47.11 -23.31 -2.28
CA GLY A 4 -46.53 -22.04 -1.81
C GLY A 4 -45.18 -22.16 -1.10
N LEU A 5 -44.73 -23.36 -0.70
CA LEU A 5 -43.48 -23.52 0.04
C LEU A 5 -42.25 -23.69 -0.89
N PHE A 6 -42.48 -24.02 -2.16
CA PHE A 6 -41.40 -24.34 -3.10
C PHE A 6 -40.80 -23.09 -3.77
N LEU A 7 -41.58 -22.01 -3.93
CA LEU A 7 -41.09 -20.75 -4.51
C LEU A 7 -40.19 -19.96 -3.55
N CYS A 8 -40.49 -19.91 -2.24
CA CYS A 8 -39.67 -19.16 -1.29
C CYS A 8 -38.27 -19.77 -1.09
N GLY A 9 -38.15 -21.10 -1.12
CA GLY A 9 -36.85 -21.78 -1.06
C GLY A 9 -35.98 -21.54 -2.30
N LEU A 10 -36.60 -21.44 -3.48
CA LEU A 10 -35.91 -21.19 -4.74
C LEU A 10 -35.36 -19.75 -4.83
N PHE A 11 -36.06 -18.76 -4.26
CA PHE A 11 -35.58 -17.37 -4.17
C PHE A 11 -34.39 -17.21 -3.22
N ILE A 12 -34.39 -17.90 -2.06
CA ILE A 12 -33.25 -17.87 -1.12
C ILE A 12 -32.01 -18.53 -1.74
N ALA A 13 -32.20 -19.63 -2.50
CA ALA A 13 -31.10 -20.26 -3.22
C ALA A 13 -30.53 -19.38 -4.34
N LEU A 14 -31.36 -18.58 -5.03
CA LEU A 14 -30.90 -17.60 -6.03
C LEU A 14 -30.15 -16.41 -5.41
N PHE A 15 -30.55 -15.95 -4.22
CA PHE A 15 -29.81 -14.91 -3.48
C PHE A 15 -28.47 -15.41 -2.93
N LEU A 16 -28.39 -16.68 -2.48
CA LEU A 16 -27.14 -17.28 -2.02
C LEU A 16 -26.21 -17.70 -3.17
N ALA A 17 -26.75 -18.02 -4.35
CA ALA A 17 -25.98 -18.32 -5.55
C ALA A 17 -25.46 -17.05 -6.27
N GLY A 18 -25.96 -15.86 -5.93
CA GLY A 18 -25.45 -14.57 -6.41
C GLY A 18 -24.30 -13.98 -5.58
N CYS A 19 -23.94 -14.63 -4.47
CA CYS A 19 -22.72 -14.32 -3.72
C CYS A 19 -21.55 -15.15 -4.26
N GLY A 20 -21.41 -15.20 -5.58
CA GLY A 20 -20.14 -15.57 -6.17
C GLY A 20 -19.20 -14.39 -5.95
N ASP A 21 -18.08 -14.61 -5.29
CA ASP A 21 -16.89 -13.79 -5.51
C ASP A 21 -16.58 -13.89 -7.01
N ASP A 22 -17.23 -13.06 -7.81
CA ASP A 22 -16.82 -12.80 -9.18
C ASP A 22 -15.49 -12.06 -9.04
N GLU A 23 -14.39 -12.82 -8.99
CA GLU A 23 -13.04 -12.27 -9.00
C GLU A 23 -12.95 -11.30 -10.18
N VAL A 24 -12.86 -10.01 -9.85
CA VAL A 24 -12.71 -8.96 -10.85
C VAL A 24 -11.32 -9.14 -11.42
N LYS A 25 -11.23 -9.66 -12.64
CA LYS A 25 -9.94 -9.82 -13.29
C LYS A 25 -9.38 -8.45 -13.65
N ILE A 26 -8.10 -8.23 -13.30
CA ILE A 26 -7.35 -7.08 -13.77
C ILE A 26 -7.12 -7.25 -15.27
N ALA A 27 -8.01 -6.67 -16.08
CA ALA A 27 -7.85 -6.62 -17.52
C ALA A 27 -6.76 -5.57 -17.83
N ASN A 28 -5.54 -6.05 -18.08
CA ASN A 28 -4.31 -5.27 -18.28
C ASN A 28 -3.79 -4.63 -16.99
N PRO A 29 -2.81 -5.25 -16.29
CA PRO A 29 -2.20 -4.64 -15.11
C PRO A 29 -1.56 -3.31 -15.53
N VAL A 30 -2.06 -2.22 -14.94
CA VAL A 30 -1.46 -0.90 -15.12
C VAL A 30 -0.23 -0.86 -14.23
N THR A 31 0.95 -0.79 -14.87
CA THR A 31 2.19 -0.49 -14.18
C THR A 31 2.56 0.97 -14.44
N LEU A 32 2.68 1.74 -13.37
CA LEU A 32 3.22 3.09 -13.40
C LEU A 32 4.71 3.01 -13.06
N TYR A 33 5.53 3.77 -13.77
CA TYR A 33 6.95 3.93 -13.46
C TYR A 33 7.26 5.39 -13.21
N SER A 34 8.10 5.65 -12.20
CA SER A 34 8.59 7.00 -11.91
C SER A 34 10.05 6.94 -11.44
N ARG A 35 10.67 8.12 -11.36
CA ARG A 35 12.01 8.27 -10.77
C ARG A 35 11.83 8.99 -9.43
N PRO A 36 12.03 8.31 -8.30
CA PRO A 36 11.87 8.95 -7.02
C PRO A 36 13.01 9.95 -6.76
N ASP A 37 12.70 11.00 -6.01
CA ASP A 37 13.69 11.95 -5.52
C ASP A 37 14.18 11.52 -4.14
N THR A 38 15.50 11.53 -3.95
CA THR A 38 16.14 11.12 -2.69
C THR A 38 16.82 12.32 -2.03
N ILE A 39 16.50 12.56 -0.76
CA ILE A 39 17.05 13.65 0.04
C ILE A 39 17.68 13.05 1.30
N HIS A 40 18.98 13.27 1.47
CA HIS A 40 19.69 12.89 2.68
C HIS A 40 19.52 13.99 3.72
N LEU A 41 19.03 13.62 4.90
CA LEU A 41 18.76 14.51 6.02
C LEU A 41 19.73 14.15 7.14
N GLY A 42 20.62 15.09 7.48
CA GLY A 42 21.50 14.96 8.63
C GLY A 42 20.69 14.94 9.93
N GLY A 43 21.02 14.04 10.85
CA GLY A 43 20.36 13.95 12.15
C GLY A 43 21.09 14.73 13.26
N ASP A 44 20.34 15.48 14.07
CA ASP A 44 20.88 16.19 15.25
C ASP A 44 21.37 15.23 16.37
N LEU A 45 21.02 13.94 16.28
CA LEU A 45 21.36 12.88 17.25
C LEU A 45 22.28 11.79 16.66
N GLY A 46 22.98 12.08 15.56
CA GLY A 46 23.92 11.15 14.92
C GLY A 46 23.27 10.09 14.01
N MET A 47 21.94 10.10 13.90
CA MET A 47 21.19 9.20 13.03
C MET A 47 20.73 9.96 11.78
N ASP A 48 21.43 9.73 10.67
CA ASP A 48 21.00 10.27 9.39
C ASP A 48 19.72 9.58 8.94
N SER A 49 18.90 10.29 8.18
CA SER A 49 17.73 9.70 7.54
C SER A 49 17.70 10.03 6.06
N ILE A 50 17.02 9.18 5.31
CA ILE A 50 16.83 9.36 3.89
C ILE A 50 15.34 9.51 3.66
N LEU A 51 14.95 10.67 3.14
CA LEU A 51 13.61 10.92 2.66
C LEU A 51 13.56 10.64 1.16
N VAL A 52 12.63 9.80 0.77
CA VAL A 52 12.36 9.45 -0.62
C VAL A 52 10.98 9.95 -0.98
N LYS A 53 10.86 10.65 -2.11
CA LYS A 53 9.59 11.16 -2.63
C LYS A 53 9.25 10.43 -3.92
N GLY A 54 8.02 9.91 -4.02
CA GLY A 54 7.53 9.15 -5.16
C GLY A 54 7.88 7.67 -5.08
N PHE A 55 7.93 7.01 -6.24
CA PHE A 55 8.07 5.56 -6.39
C PHE A 55 8.92 5.22 -7.61
N THR A 56 9.44 3.99 -7.67
CA THR A 56 10.08 3.42 -8.87
C THR A 56 9.06 2.71 -9.75
N ALA A 57 8.22 1.86 -9.14
CA ALA A 57 7.14 1.14 -9.81
C ALA A 57 5.89 1.13 -8.93
N CYS A 58 4.71 1.21 -9.53
CA CYS A 58 3.42 1.04 -8.85
C CYS A 58 2.52 0.16 -9.71
N GLU A 59 2.17 -1.01 -9.20
CA GLU A 59 1.58 -2.11 -9.98
C GLU A 59 0.27 -2.55 -9.34
N ALA A 60 -0.79 -2.63 -10.14
CA ALA A 60 -2.04 -3.24 -9.69
C ALA A 60 -1.82 -4.73 -9.41
N TYR A 61 -2.14 -5.20 -8.21
CA TYR A 61 -1.99 -6.62 -7.84
C TYR A 61 -3.31 -7.31 -7.47
N ASP A 62 -4.34 -6.56 -7.08
CA ASP A 62 -5.67 -7.10 -6.76
C ASP A 62 -6.79 -6.14 -7.22
N ALA A 63 -7.97 -6.69 -7.52
CA ALA A 63 -9.16 -5.92 -7.86
C ALA A 63 -10.40 -6.56 -7.25
N LYS A 64 -11.22 -5.73 -6.60
CA LYS A 64 -12.37 -6.18 -5.82
C LYS A 64 -13.58 -5.29 -6.05
N TRP A 65 -14.74 -5.94 -6.14
CA TRP A 65 -16.03 -5.28 -5.96
C TRP A 65 -16.54 -5.61 -4.55
N GLY A 66 -16.60 -4.63 -3.66
CA GLY A 66 -17.00 -4.87 -2.28
C GLY A 66 -16.73 -3.70 -1.36
N THR A 67 -16.87 -3.95 -0.05
CA THR A 67 -16.51 -2.95 0.96
C THR A 67 -14.99 -2.81 1.04
N LEU A 68 -14.50 -1.58 1.22
CA LEU A 68 -13.09 -1.36 1.54
C LEU A 68 -12.71 -2.03 2.87
N PRO A 69 -11.43 -2.38 3.08
CA PRO A 69 -10.94 -2.86 4.38
C PRO A 69 -11.37 -1.90 5.50
N GLU A 70 -11.73 -2.44 6.67
CA GLU A 70 -12.39 -1.68 7.75
C GLU A 70 -11.62 -0.41 8.14
N VAL A 71 -10.30 -0.51 8.25
CA VAL A 71 -9.44 0.64 8.60
C VAL A 71 -9.52 1.73 7.55
N VAL A 72 -9.46 1.37 6.27
CA VAL A 72 -9.57 2.30 5.14
C VAL A 72 -10.97 2.90 5.07
N ALA A 73 -12.02 2.08 5.15
CA ALA A 73 -13.41 2.54 5.12
C ALA A 73 -13.67 3.56 6.23
N ARG A 74 -13.18 3.29 7.45
CA ARG A 74 -13.33 4.18 8.61
C ARG A 74 -12.54 5.47 8.45
N GLU A 75 -11.29 5.40 8.02
CA GLU A 75 -10.41 6.58 7.86
C GLU A 75 -10.96 7.56 6.83
N PHE A 76 -11.50 7.06 5.72
CA PHE A 76 -11.94 7.87 4.59
C PHE A 76 -13.45 8.11 4.51
N ASP A 77 -14.22 7.62 5.50
CA ASP A 77 -15.69 7.63 5.54
C ASP A 77 -16.32 6.97 4.30
N MET A 78 -15.79 5.81 3.92
CA MET A 78 -16.16 5.06 2.71
C MET A 78 -16.76 3.70 3.09
N ASN A 79 -17.94 3.71 3.72
CA ASN A 79 -18.60 2.52 4.28
C ASN A 79 -19.55 1.77 3.31
N ALA A 80 -19.54 2.13 2.02
CA ALA A 80 -20.34 1.50 0.97
C ALA A 80 -19.54 0.40 0.24
N SER A 81 -20.12 -0.17 -0.82
CA SER A 81 -19.42 -1.05 -1.75
C SER A 81 -18.86 -0.26 -2.93
N TYR A 82 -17.68 -0.64 -3.38
CA TYR A 82 -16.92 0.03 -4.44
C TYR A 82 -16.25 -0.99 -5.36
N LEU A 83 -16.01 -0.58 -6.61
CA LEU A 83 -14.96 -1.17 -7.43
C LEU A 83 -13.64 -0.51 -7.07
N TYR A 84 -12.71 -1.27 -6.52
CA TYR A 84 -11.39 -0.77 -6.16
C TYR A 84 -10.28 -1.74 -6.53
N PHE A 85 -9.10 -1.18 -6.73
CA PHE A 85 -7.88 -1.87 -7.10
C PHE A 85 -6.85 -1.63 -6.02
N SER A 86 -6.17 -2.68 -5.59
CA SER A 86 -5.03 -2.57 -4.71
C SER A 86 -3.76 -2.52 -5.55
N TYR A 87 -2.88 -1.59 -5.21
CA TYR A 87 -1.61 -1.36 -5.89
C TYR A 87 -0.46 -1.59 -4.92
N GLU A 88 0.61 -2.21 -5.40
CA GLU A 88 1.88 -2.29 -4.70
C GLU A 88 2.80 -1.20 -5.26
N ALA A 89 3.19 -0.24 -4.44
CA ALA A 89 4.16 0.79 -4.79
C ALA A 89 5.53 0.43 -4.20
N LYS A 90 6.56 0.49 -5.03
CA LYS A 90 7.94 0.11 -4.69
C LYS A 90 8.90 1.23 -4.98
N VAL A 91 9.91 1.35 -4.13
CA VAL A 91 11.09 2.19 -4.34
C VAL A 91 12.32 1.30 -4.33
N VAL A 92 13.16 1.44 -5.36
CA VAL A 92 14.45 0.76 -5.45
C VAL A 92 15.56 1.80 -5.42
N LEU A 93 16.45 1.68 -4.45
CA LEU A 93 17.56 2.62 -4.21
C LEU A 93 18.88 1.87 -4.07
N LEU A 94 19.97 2.61 -4.23
CA LEU A 94 21.32 2.13 -3.99
C LEU A 94 21.93 2.95 -2.85
N GLU A 95 22.26 2.28 -1.76
CA GLU A 95 22.88 2.88 -0.59
C GLU A 95 24.29 2.38 -0.40
N ASP A 96 25.14 3.17 0.26
CA ASP A 96 26.46 2.68 0.68
C ASP A 96 26.31 1.51 1.65
N SER A 97 27.06 0.43 1.40
CA SER A 97 26.94 -0.82 2.16
C SER A 97 27.44 -0.71 3.59
N ILE A 98 28.11 0.39 3.94
CA ILE A 98 28.60 0.67 5.30
C ILE A 98 27.47 1.01 6.27
N TYR A 99 26.32 1.44 5.75
CA TYR A 99 25.17 1.78 6.56
C TYR A 99 24.25 0.58 6.68
N ASP A 100 23.61 0.42 7.83
CA ASP A 100 22.37 -0.34 7.98
C ASP A 100 21.14 0.55 7.82
N ILE A 101 20.01 -0.10 7.49
CA ILE A 101 18.75 0.60 7.21
C ILE A 101 17.73 0.23 8.28
N GLY A 102 17.22 1.23 8.98
CA GLY A 102 16.16 1.09 9.97
C GLY A 102 14.86 1.75 9.52
N ILE A 103 13.73 1.25 9.98
CA ILE A 103 12.44 1.95 9.88
C ILE A 103 12.31 2.87 11.10
N GLY A 104 12.02 4.14 10.87
CA GLY A 104 11.61 5.07 11.92
C GLY A 104 10.13 5.43 11.74
N HIS A 105 9.42 5.70 12.82
CA HIS A 105 8.09 6.29 12.74
C HIS A 105 8.21 7.80 12.67
N PHE A 106 7.85 8.40 11.54
CA PHE A 106 7.89 9.86 11.38
C PHE A 106 6.48 10.40 11.16
N LEU A 107 6.11 11.43 11.94
CA LEU A 107 4.75 11.98 11.94
C LEU A 107 4.30 12.56 10.59
N ASP A 108 5.23 13.01 9.76
CA ASP A 108 4.96 13.66 8.47
C ASP A 108 5.02 12.70 7.27
N GLU A 109 5.14 11.38 7.50
CA GLU A 109 5.22 10.42 6.41
C GLU A 109 3.91 10.28 5.65
N LYS A 110 4.02 10.31 4.33
CA LYS A 110 2.94 9.97 3.40
C LYS A 110 3.17 8.57 2.88
N ALA A 111 3.27 7.60 3.79
CA ALA A 111 3.30 6.18 3.43
C ALA A 111 1.90 5.69 3.03
N GLY A 112 1.84 4.52 2.42
CA GLY A 112 0.58 3.81 2.19
C GLY A 112 0.27 2.84 3.32
N PHE A 113 -0.40 1.74 2.97
CA PHE A 113 -0.83 0.70 3.89
C PHE A 113 0.10 -0.51 3.92
N SER A 114 -0.05 -1.33 4.98
CA SER A 114 0.43 -2.71 5.01
C SER A 114 -0.23 -3.56 3.91
N GLU A 115 0.38 -4.69 3.57
CA GLU A 115 -0.10 -5.61 2.52
C GLU A 115 -1.55 -6.08 2.73
N ASP A 116 -1.92 -6.30 4.00
CA ASP A 116 -3.26 -6.71 4.42
C ASP A 116 -4.23 -5.52 4.59
N LEU A 117 -3.76 -4.30 4.29
CA LEU A 117 -4.53 -3.04 4.35
C LEU A 117 -5.11 -2.75 5.74
N SER A 118 -4.49 -3.28 6.80
CA SER A 118 -4.94 -3.16 8.19
C SER A 118 -4.32 -2.01 8.96
N SER A 119 -3.27 -1.38 8.42
CA SER A 119 -2.58 -0.25 9.06
C SER A 119 -1.80 0.57 8.04
N HIS A 120 -1.43 1.81 8.39
CA HIS A 120 -0.41 2.56 7.65
C HIS A 120 0.96 1.96 7.91
N SER A 121 1.66 1.56 6.85
CA SER A 121 2.97 0.92 6.97
C SER A 121 3.67 0.82 5.62
N PHE A 122 4.97 0.59 5.67
CA PHE A 122 5.76 0.10 4.55
C PHE A 122 6.80 -0.89 5.06
N VAL A 123 7.18 -1.83 4.21
CA VAL A 123 8.26 -2.77 4.48
C VAL A 123 9.51 -2.26 3.79
N ILE A 124 10.66 -2.39 4.45
CA ILE A 124 11.97 -2.14 3.85
C ILE A 124 12.83 -3.38 3.94
N SER A 125 13.60 -3.63 2.90
CA SER A 125 14.51 -4.78 2.80
C SER A 125 15.77 -4.36 2.07
N THR A 126 16.88 -5.00 2.40
CA THR A 126 18.16 -4.77 1.72
C THR A 126 18.61 -6.05 1.02
N PHE A 127 19.09 -5.91 -0.22
CA PHE A 127 19.41 -7.03 -1.09
C PHE A 127 20.80 -6.87 -1.69
N GLY A 128 21.65 -7.86 -1.45
CA GLY A 128 22.98 -7.98 -2.06
C GLY A 128 23.92 -6.81 -1.73
N VAL A 129 25.21 -7.04 -1.94
CA VAL A 129 26.22 -5.97 -1.95
C VAL A 129 27.02 -6.13 -3.25
N GLN A 130 27.09 -5.07 -4.05
CA GLN A 130 27.92 -5.02 -5.24
C GLN A 130 28.69 -3.70 -5.24
N LYS A 131 30.03 -3.77 -5.34
CA LYS A 131 30.90 -2.59 -5.44
C LYS A 131 30.59 -1.53 -4.36
N ASP A 132 30.53 -1.98 -3.10
CA ASP A 132 30.27 -1.16 -1.91
C ASP A 132 28.89 -0.49 -1.86
N LYS A 133 27.98 -0.90 -2.75
CA LYS A 133 26.58 -0.48 -2.74
C LYS A 133 25.67 -1.66 -2.42
N LYS A 134 24.64 -1.43 -1.62
CA LYS A 134 23.55 -2.37 -1.40
C LYS A 134 22.26 -1.85 -2.01
N GLN A 135 21.44 -2.75 -2.53
CA GLN A 135 20.12 -2.37 -3.02
C GLN A 135 19.16 -2.30 -1.84
N VAL A 136 18.41 -1.21 -1.75
CA VAL A 136 17.33 -1.04 -0.78
C VAL A 136 16.01 -1.07 -1.53
N LEU A 137 15.09 -1.91 -1.09
CA LEU A 137 13.73 -1.98 -1.59
C LEU A 137 12.79 -1.58 -0.46
N ALA A 138 11.95 -0.60 -0.70
CA ALA A 138 10.80 -0.31 0.15
C ALA A 138 9.50 -0.57 -0.62
N CYS A 139 8.48 -1.11 0.05
CA CYS A 139 7.16 -1.34 -0.52
C CYS A 139 6.03 -0.93 0.43
N THR A 140 4.96 -0.37 -0.14
CA THR A 140 3.68 -0.08 0.53
C THR A 140 2.53 -0.35 -0.43
N TYR A 141 1.32 -0.30 0.10
CA TYR A 141 0.12 -0.59 -0.64
C TYR A 141 -0.79 0.63 -0.72
N LEU A 142 -1.36 0.84 -1.90
CA LEU A 142 -2.31 1.91 -2.19
C LEU A 142 -3.62 1.31 -2.67
N ILE A 143 -4.70 2.08 -2.55
CA ILE A 143 -6.00 1.70 -3.12
C ILE A 143 -6.43 2.77 -4.12
N TYR A 144 -6.81 2.33 -5.31
CA TYR A 144 -7.49 3.15 -6.29
C TYR A 144 -8.95 2.76 -6.37
N VAL A 145 -9.85 3.66 -5.98
CA VAL A 145 -11.29 3.48 -6.04
C VAL A 145 -11.80 4.01 -7.37
N GLU A 146 -12.29 3.11 -8.22
CA GLU A 146 -12.77 3.44 -9.56
C GLU A 146 -14.22 3.90 -9.54
N LYS A 147 -15.12 3.15 -8.88
CA LYS A 147 -16.57 3.38 -8.92
C LYS A 147 -17.27 3.09 -7.59
N ASN A 148 -18.39 3.77 -7.32
CA ASN A 148 -19.31 3.43 -6.23
C ASN A 148 -20.29 2.31 -6.62
N SER A 149 -21.15 1.93 -5.67
CA SER A 149 -22.20 0.93 -5.84
C SER A 149 -23.21 1.26 -6.94
N ASP A 150 -23.40 2.53 -7.26
CA ASP A 150 -24.29 3.01 -8.32
C ASP A 150 -23.61 3.00 -9.71
N GLY A 151 -22.34 2.61 -9.77
CA GLY A 151 -21.53 2.59 -10.99
C GLY A 151 -20.96 3.95 -11.38
N GLU A 152 -21.15 4.98 -10.55
CA GLU A 152 -20.59 6.31 -10.77
C GLU A 152 -19.09 6.30 -10.53
N LYS A 153 -18.35 7.00 -11.40
CA LYS A 153 -16.89 7.08 -11.33
C LYS A 153 -16.46 7.96 -10.13
N ILE A 154 -15.57 7.42 -9.30
CA ILE A 154 -14.96 8.11 -8.15
C ILE A 154 -13.57 8.67 -8.51
N ASP A 155 -12.70 7.87 -9.13
CA ASP A 155 -11.31 8.27 -9.52
C ASP A 155 -10.48 8.79 -8.34
N ARG A 156 -10.35 7.97 -7.28
CA ARG A 156 -9.68 8.39 -6.03
C ARG A 156 -8.60 7.41 -5.60
N TRP A 157 -7.43 7.95 -5.27
CA TRP A 157 -6.33 7.22 -4.63
C TRP A 157 -6.37 7.36 -3.10
N LEU A 158 -6.03 6.30 -2.39
CA LEU A 158 -5.95 6.22 -0.93
C LEU A 158 -4.62 5.56 -0.50
N PRO A 159 -3.99 6.04 0.59
CA PRO A 159 -4.36 7.26 1.32
C PRO A 159 -3.93 8.52 0.56
N VAL A 160 -2.97 8.37 -0.35
CA VAL A 160 -2.41 9.43 -1.21
C VAL A 160 -2.24 8.91 -2.63
N ARG A 161 -2.02 9.82 -3.59
CA ARG A 161 -1.62 9.44 -4.95
C ARG A 161 -0.21 8.83 -4.94
N PRO A 162 0.10 7.92 -5.86
CA PRO A 162 1.45 7.35 -5.98
C PRO A 162 2.54 8.43 -6.03
N GLU A 163 2.32 9.53 -6.75
CA GLU A 163 3.30 10.62 -6.90
C GLU A 163 3.52 11.42 -5.61
N GLU A 164 2.60 11.33 -4.65
CA GLU A 164 2.66 12.03 -3.38
C GLU A 164 3.31 11.21 -2.26
N LEU A 165 3.65 9.95 -2.52
CA LEU A 165 4.28 9.06 -1.56
C LEU A 165 5.56 9.66 -1.00
N GLN A 166 5.73 9.55 0.31
CA GLN A 166 6.95 9.94 1.02
C GLN A 166 7.32 8.86 2.03
N TRP A 167 8.55 8.38 1.91
CA TRP A 167 9.12 7.30 2.70
C TRP A 167 10.34 7.83 3.40
N ARG A 168 10.47 7.60 4.71
CA ARG A 168 11.68 7.97 5.43
C ARG A 168 12.23 6.75 6.15
N TYR A 169 13.51 6.49 5.94
CA TYR A 169 14.20 5.43 6.67
C TYR A 169 15.49 5.98 7.27
N LEU A 170 15.91 5.33 8.35
CA LEU A 170 17.10 5.67 9.10
C LEU A 170 18.31 5.01 8.47
N ARG A 171 19.40 5.74 8.47
CA ARG A 171 20.70 5.32 8.01
C ARG A 171 21.62 5.20 9.22
N ILE A 172 22.06 3.98 9.52
CA ILE A 172 22.71 3.62 10.79
C ILE A 172 24.14 3.20 10.49
N GLU A 173 25.15 3.95 10.94
CA GLU A 173 26.56 3.54 10.82
C GLU A 173 26.96 2.58 11.94
N ASP A 174 26.40 2.77 13.14
CA ASP A 174 26.72 1.99 14.34
C ASP A 174 25.44 1.77 15.16
N PHE A 175 25.12 0.50 15.43
CA PHE A 175 23.97 0.11 16.25
C PHE A 175 24.05 0.65 17.68
N ASP A 176 25.24 0.97 18.19
CA ASP A 176 25.39 1.62 19.50
C ASP A 176 24.75 3.02 19.53
N GLN A 177 24.48 3.65 18.38
CA GLN A 177 23.71 4.90 18.30
C GLN A 177 22.24 4.72 18.67
N LEU A 178 21.66 3.53 18.47
CA LEU A 178 20.26 3.25 18.82
C LEU A 178 20.05 3.11 20.34
N LYS A 179 21.10 2.80 21.11
CA LYS A 179 21.01 2.59 22.57
C LYS A 179 20.82 3.90 23.35
N ASN A 180 21.04 5.05 22.71
CA ASN A 180 20.92 6.37 23.33
C ASN A 180 19.56 7.04 23.06
N ILE A 181 18.61 6.30 22.49
CA ILE A 181 17.25 6.78 22.20
C ILE A 181 16.33 6.18 23.27
N GLU A 182 16.20 6.87 24.41
CA GLU A 182 15.14 6.64 25.42
C GLU A 182 13.86 7.39 25.07
#